data_AF-A0A0C2BRQ3-F1
#
_entry.id   AF-A0A0C2BRQ3-F1
#
_cell.length_a   1.000
_cell.length_b   1.000
_cell.length_c   1.000
_cell.angle_alpha   90.00
_cell.angle_beta   90.00
_cell.angle_gamma   90.00
#
_symmetry.space_group_name_H-M   'P 1'
#
loop_
_entity.id
_entity.type
_entity.pdbx_description
1 polymer ?
#
loop_
_entity_poly.entity_id
_entity_poly.type
_entity_poly.pdbx_seq_one_letter_code
_entity_poly.pdbx_strand_id
1 'polypeptide(L)'
;MTILTIAFPVQAALPAAEALAGTAISVARPLLGFSVLAALLVMFKPLLVGLLRAALLVVKPRRTLEERNARRTMKGVLMLNRLARDYEGTQPALAAELRAIAARGN
;
A
#
# COMPACT_ATOMS: atom_id res chain seq x y z
N MET A 1 -18.85 -64.73 -32.56
CA MET A 1 -18.58 -63.35 -33.01
C MET A 1 -19.06 -62.39 -31.93
N THR A 2 -18.39 -62.26 -30.77
CA THR A 2 -19.01 -61.46 -29.69
C THR A 2 -18.13 -60.98 -28.53
N ILE A 3 -16.84 -61.32 -28.42
CA ILE A 3 -16.01 -60.88 -27.28
C ILE A 3 -14.81 -60.02 -27.72
N LEU A 4 -14.28 -60.26 -28.92
CA LEU A 4 -13.13 -59.51 -29.43
C LEU A 4 -13.51 -58.10 -29.94
N THR A 5 -14.79 -57.81 -30.22
CA THR A 5 -15.20 -56.51 -30.79
C THR A 5 -15.38 -55.40 -29.75
N ILE A 6 -15.58 -55.77 -28.47
CA ILE A 6 -15.80 -54.82 -27.36
C ILE A 6 -14.47 -54.45 -26.67
N ALA A 7 -13.44 -55.30 -26.78
CA ALA A 7 -12.12 -55.02 -26.22
C ALA A 7 -11.39 -53.90 -26.98
N PHE A 8 -11.28 -53.96 -28.31
CA PHE A 8 -10.55 -52.95 -29.10
C PHE A 8 -10.92 -51.47 -28.83
N PRO A 9 -12.20 -51.06 -28.66
CA PRO A 9 -12.51 -49.66 -28.36
C PRO A 9 -12.11 -49.24 -26.94
N VAL A 10 -12.12 -50.14 -25.95
CA VAL A 10 -11.72 -49.82 -24.57
C VAL A 10 -10.21 -49.67 -24.47
N GLN A 11 -9.43 -50.56 -25.09
CA GLN A 11 -7.97 -50.44 -25.15
C GLN A 11 -7.49 -49.14 -25.82
N ALA A 12 -8.23 -48.62 -26.81
CA ALA A 12 -7.91 -47.34 -27.46
C ALA A 12 -8.36 -46.11 -26.65
N ALA A 13 -9.40 -46.25 -25.81
CA ALA A 13 -9.93 -45.16 -24.99
C ALA A 13 -9.14 -44.95 -23.68
N LEU A 14 -8.52 -46.00 -23.13
CA LEU A 14 -7.68 -45.93 -21.93
C LEU A 14 -6.55 -44.89 -22.02
N PRO A 15 -5.69 -44.86 -23.06
CA PRO A 15 -4.61 -43.88 -23.15
C PRO A 15 -5.13 -42.44 -23.34
N ALA A 16 -6.29 -42.26 -24.00
CA ALA A 16 -6.92 -40.95 -24.14
C ALA A 16 -7.46 -40.44 -22.79
N ALA A 17 -8.06 -41.32 -21.98
CA ALA A 17 -8.52 -40.99 -20.63
C ALA A 17 -7.36 -40.68 -19.69
N GLU A 18 -6.26 -41.44 -19.75
CA GLU A 18 -5.05 -41.19 -18.95
C GLU A 18 -4.35 -39.88 -19.35
N ALA A 19 -4.29 -39.56 -20.64
CA ALA A 19 -3.75 -38.29 -21.11
C ALA A 19 -4.58 -37.10 -20.62
N LEU A 20 -5.91 -37.24 -20.61
CA LEU A 20 -6.82 -36.19 -20.15
C LEU A 20 -6.77 -36.04 -18.61
N ALA A 21 -6.66 -37.15 -17.88
CA ALA A 21 -6.43 -37.12 -16.44
C ALA A 21 -5.06 -36.52 -16.09
N GLY A 22 -4.00 -36.87 -16.83
CA GLY A 22 -2.65 -36.34 -16.66
C GLY A 22 -2.57 -34.83 -16.88
N THR A 23 -3.23 -34.33 -17.93
CA THR A 23 -3.34 -32.88 -18.19
C THR A 23 -4.20 -32.16 -17.16
N ALA A 24 -5.32 -32.77 -16.73
CA ALA A 24 -6.13 -32.22 -15.65
C ALA A 24 -5.36 -32.11 -14.34
N ILE A 25 -4.58 -33.14 -13.96
CA ILE A 25 -3.77 -33.13 -12.74
C ILE A 25 -2.61 -32.12 -12.83
N SER A 26 -1.95 -32.04 -13.99
CA SER A 26 -0.83 -31.12 -14.19
C SER A 26 -1.25 -29.65 -14.15
N VAL A 27 -2.50 -29.34 -14.55
CA VAL A 27 -3.08 -27.99 -14.46
C VAL A 27 -3.74 -27.74 -13.10
N ALA A 28 -4.43 -28.73 -12.53
CA ALA A 28 -5.11 -28.58 -11.24
C ALA A 28 -4.13 -28.36 -10.08
N ARG A 29 -2.99 -29.06 -10.06
CA ARG A 29 -1.99 -28.90 -8.99
C ARG A 29 -1.46 -27.47 -8.82
N PRO A 30 -0.94 -26.80 -9.86
CA PRO A 30 -0.49 -25.42 -9.73
C PRO A 30 -1.65 -24.48 -9.41
N LEU A 31 -2.84 -24.66 -10.01
CA LEU A 31 -4.00 -23.81 -9.71
C LEU A 31 -4.42 -23.90 -8.24
N LEU A 32 -4.44 -25.10 -7.66
CA LEU A 32 -4.72 -25.31 -6.24
C LEU A 32 -3.60 -24.74 -5.36
N GLY A 33 -2.33 -24.88 -5.77
CA GLY A 33 -1.21 -24.25 -5.07
C GLY A 33 -1.32 -22.72 -5.06
N PHE A 34 -1.63 -22.12 -6.20
CA PHE A 34 -1.82 -20.67 -6.33
C PHE A 34 -3.05 -20.18 -5.57
N SER A 35 -4.14 -20.95 -5.51
CA SER A 35 -5.33 -20.55 -4.77
C SER A 35 -5.09 -20.55 -3.25
N VAL A 36 -4.35 -21.54 -2.74
CA VAL A 36 -3.92 -21.57 -1.32
C VAL A 36 -3.00 -20.39 -1.02
N LEU A 37 -2.03 -20.11 -1.89
CA LEU A 37 -1.13 -18.97 -1.73
C LEU A 37 -1.91 -17.65 -1.76
N ALA A 38 -2.83 -17.47 -2.69
CA ALA A 38 -3.69 -16.29 -2.77
C ALA A 38 -4.56 -16.15 -1.52
N ALA A 39 -5.15 -17.24 -1.01
CA ALA A 39 -5.93 -17.24 0.21
C ALA A 39 -5.08 -16.80 1.42
N LEU A 40 -3.85 -17.29 1.53
CA LEU A 40 -2.90 -16.85 2.58
C LEU A 40 -2.58 -15.36 2.45
N LEU A 41 -2.29 -14.86 1.24
CA LEU A 41 -2.03 -13.44 1.02
C LEU A 41 -3.23 -12.55 1.38
N VAL A 42 -4.46 -13.00 1.10
CA VAL A 42 -5.68 -12.28 1.47
C VAL A 42 -5.91 -12.32 2.98
N MET A 43 -5.72 -13.49 3.61
CA MET A 43 -5.88 -13.66 5.05
C MET A 43 -4.85 -12.81 5.82
N PHE A 44 -3.60 -12.76 5.35
CA PHE A 44 -2.52 -11.97 5.95
C PHE A 44 -2.34 -10.59 5.32
N LYS A 45 -3.28 -10.14 4.48
CA LYS A 45 -3.30 -8.79 3.91
C LYS A 45 -3.04 -7.68 4.95
N PRO A 46 -3.64 -7.67 6.16
CA PRO A 46 -3.34 -6.62 7.13
C PRO A 46 -1.87 -6.61 7.58
N LEU A 47 -1.24 -7.78 7.73
CA LEU A 47 0.18 -7.88 8.10
C LEU A 47 1.08 -7.39 6.97
N LEU A 48 0.79 -7.78 5.73
CA LEU A 48 1.55 -7.35 4.55
C LEU A 48 1.47 -5.83 4.36
N VAL A 49 0.28 -5.25 4.56
CA VAL A 49 0.08 -3.79 4.53
C VAL A 49 0.84 -3.11 5.67
N GLY A 50 0.83 -3.70 6.87
CA GLY A 50 1.61 -3.20 8.01
C GLY A 50 3.11 -3.19 7.73
N LEU A 51 3.63 -4.30 7.20
CA LEU A 51 5.04 -4.44 6.82
C LEU A 51 5.43 -3.45 5.72
N LEU A 52 4.59 -3.29 4.69
CA LEU A 52 4.81 -2.31 3.64
C LEU A 52 4.83 -0.88 4.19
N ARG A 53 3.92 -0.53 5.10
CA ARG A 53 3.90 0.78 5.76
C ARG A 53 5.14 1.02 6.61
N ALA A 54 5.60 0.01 7.35
CA ALA A 54 6.83 0.08 8.13
C ALA A 54 8.06 0.26 7.22
N ALA A 55 8.16 -0.53 6.15
CA ALA A 55 9.22 -0.38 5.16
C ALA A 55 9.21 1.02 4.51
N LEU A 56 8.03 1.54 4.17
CA LEU A 56 7.88 2.91 3.65
C LEU A 56 8.29 3.97 4.67
N LEU A 57 8.08 3.74 5.97
CA LEU A 57 8.53 4.65 7.02
C LEU A 57 10.06 4.67 7.15
N VAL A 58 10.76 3.56 6.87
CA VAL A 58 12.23 3.52 6.85
C VAL A 58 12.78 4.35 5.69
N VAL A 59 12.19 4.21 4.50
CA VAL A 59 12.63 4.95 3.31
C VAL A 59 12.23 6.43 3.37
N LYS A 60 11.02 6.71 3.83
CA LYS A 60 10.47 8.06 3.92
C LYS A 60 9.82 8.24 5.30
N PRO A 61 10.61 8.63 6.32
CA PRO A 61 10.08 8.85 7.66
C PRO A 61 8.96 9.89 7.60
N ARG A 62 7.78 9.52 8.11
CA ARG A 62 6.68 10.46 8.28
C ARG A 62 7.00 11.35 9.46
N ARG A 63 6.82 12.66 9.28
CA ARG A 63 6.97 13.62 10.37
C ARG A 63 5.98 13.32 11.48
N THR A 64 6.46 13.38 12.71
CA THR A 64 5.63 13.17 13.90
C THR A 64 4.52 14.22 13.97
N LEU A 65 3.45 13.94 14.72
CA LEU A 65 2.37 14.92 14.90
C LEU A 65 2.88 16.21 15.53
N GLU A 66 3.81 16.08 16.49
CA GLU A 66 4.47 17.20 17.15
C GLU A 66 5.31 18.03 16.17
N GLU A 67 6.15 17.40 15.35
CA GLU A 67 6.92 18.10 14.32
C GLU A 67 6.03 18.83 13.31
N ARG A 68 4.90 18.23 12.94
CA ARG A 68 3.94 18.85 12.03
C ARG A 68 3.28 20.06 12.67
N ASN A 69 2.94 19.98 13.95
CA ASN A 69 2.33 21.09 14.68
C ASN A 69 3.34 22.23 14.86
N ALA A 70 4.53 21.92 15.36
CA ALA A 70 5.62 22.88 15.52
C ALA A 70 5.95 23.60 14.20
N ARG A 71 5.98 22.88 13.07
CA ARG A 71 6.20 23.51 11.76
C ARG A 71 5.05 24.42 11.33
N ARG A 72 3.80 24.08 11.65
CA ARG A 72 2.65 24.96 11.36
C ARG A 72 2.75 26.25 12.15
N THR A 73 3.02 26.15 13.46
CA THR A 73 3.23 27.31 14.33
C THR A 73 4.38 28.18 13.82
N MET A 74 5.54 27.58 13.54
CA MET A 74 6.71 28.29 12.99
C MET A 74 6.40 29.01 11.67
N LYS A 75 5.65 28.38 10.76
CA LYS A 75 5.21 29.03 9.52
C LYS A 75 4.31 30.24 9.79
N GLY A 76 3.41 30.16 10.76
CA GLY A 76 2.56 31.28 11.18
C GLY A 76 3.39 32.45 11.71
N VAL A 77 4.33 32.17 12.61
CA VAL A 77 5.27 33.15 13.17
C VAL A 77 6.10 33.82 12.07
N LEU A 78 6.63 33.05 11.11
CA LEU A 78 7.39 33.60 9.98
C LEU A 78 6.53 34.48 9.07
N MET A 79 5.27 34.10 8.83
CA MET A 79 4.33 34.88 8.03
C MET A 79 4.00 36.22 8.69
N LEU A 80 3.71 36.21 10.00
CA LEU A 80 3.45 37.43 10.77
C LEU A 80 4.67 38.37 10.78
N ASN A 81 5.87 37.81 10.97
CA ASN A 81 7.10 38.60 10.91
C ASN A 81 7.37 39.18 9.51
N ARG A 82 7.03 38.45 8.45
CA ARG A 82 7.11 38.97 7.08
C ARG A 82 6.14 40.13 6.89
N LEU A 83 4.89 39.98 7.32
CA LEU A 83 3.87 41.02 7.24
C LEU A 83 4.29 42.26 8.04
N ALA A 84 4.83 42.08 9.25
CA ALA A 84 5.38 43.18 10.04
C ALA A 84 6.47 43.97 9.32
N ARG A 85 7.35 43.32 8.54
CA ARG A 85 8.36 44.00 7.73
C ARG A 85 7.73 44.78 6.58
N ASP A 86 6.71 44.22 5.94
CA ASP A 86 6.01 44.88 4.83
C ASP A 86 5.31 46.18 5.31
N TYR A 87 4.81 46.21 6.55
CA TYR A 87 4.16 47.39 7.14
C TYR A 87 5.09 48.34 7.91
N GLU A 88 6.39 48.02 8.05
CA GLU A 88 7.33 48.80 8.87
C GLU A 88 7.49 50.24 8.39
N GLY A 89 7.45 50.47 7.07
CA GLY A 89 7.59 51.80 6.47
C GLY A 89 6.30 52.62 6.44
N THR A 90 5.12 51.99 6.55
CA THR A 90 3.82 52.69 6.44
C THR A 90 3.12 52.83 7.78
N GLN A 91 3.19 51.82 8.63
CA GLN A 91 2.47 51.73 9.90
C GLN A 91 3.35 51.03 10.96
N PRO A 92 4.29 51.76 11.60
CA PRO A 92 5.25 51.16 12.53
C PRO A 92 4.59 50.58 13.79
N ALA A 93 3.47 51.16 14.25
CA ALA A 93 2.70 50.63 15.38
C ALA A 93 2.11 49.24 15.08
N LEU A 94 1.48 49.09 13.91
CA LEU A 94 0.95 47.80 13.45
C LEU A 94 2.06 46.76 13.28
N ALA A 95 3.21 47.15 12.71
CA ALA A 95 4.38 46.28 12.60
C ALA A 95 4.88 45.78 13.97
N ALA A 96 4.89 46.64 14.98
CA ALA A 96 5.26 46.27 16.35
C ALA A 96 4.25 45.29 16.97
N GLU A 97 2.95 45.52 16.78
CA GLU A 97 1.89 44.61 17.24
C GLU A 97 2.01 43.22 16.59
N LEU A 98 2.23 43.16 15.28
CA LEU A 98 2.40 41.90 14.55
C LEU A 98 3.63 41.12 15.02
N ARG A 99 4.75 41.81 15.32
CA ARG A 99 5.93 41.19 15.95
C ARG A 99 5.62 40.69 17.35
N ALA A 100 4.85 41.44 18.13
CA ALA A 100 4.45 41.03 19.47
C ALA A 100 3.49 39.82 19.46
N ILE A 101 2.60 39.73 18.47
CA ILE A 101 1.73 38.56 18.26
C ILE A 101 2.59 37.36 17.83
N ALA A 102 3.54 37.55 16.91
CA ALA A 102 4.45 36.50 16.46
C ALA A 102 5.35 35.98 17.61
N ALA A 103 5.83 36.85 18.48
CA ALA A 103 6.65 36.51 19.64
C ALA A 103 5.87 35.74 20.73
N ARG A 104 4.55 35.95 20.80
CA ARG A 104 3.65 35.24 21.72
C ARG A 104 3.27 33.83 21.26
N GLY A 105 3.75 33.39 20.10
CA GLY A 105 3.35 32.14 19.43
C GLY A 105 3.38 30.91 20.34
N ASN A 106 2.21 30.59 20.88
CA ASN A 106 1.81 29.27 21.37
C ASN A 106 1.20 28.48 20.20
#